data_AF-A0A9P1ED71-F1
#
_entry.id   AF-A0A9P1ED71-F1
#
_cell.length_a   1.000
_cell.length_b   1.000
_cell.length_c   1.000
_cell.angle_alpha   90.00
_cell.angle_beta   90.00
_cell.angle_gamma   90.00
#
_symmetry.space_group_name_H-M   'P 1'
#
loop_
_entity.id
_entity.type
_entity.pdbx_description
1 polymer ?
#
loop_
_entity_poly.entity_id
_entity_poly.type
_entity_poly.pdbx_seq_one_letter_code
_entity_poly.pdbx_strand_id
1 'polypeptide(L)'
;MADAGKRKNVAIAGVAAVLLVACVVAATLSVTNKKGGSGGAQVTTSTKAVHAICATTDYKDACETSLVDAKNTSNPKELIKVAFNSAMKNLSDAISHSAVLKEAAKDPRTSGALDTCKELLDDSVDDLKRSFSKVEDFDMDKIEEYADDLKVWISGAITHQQTCLDAFENTTGDTGEKMKKLLKFAGELTSNGLAMVTQFSDVLQTLEIPGMKRRLLSHEKKAGDDGGLPADGRRFLAADPASIKPNVVVAQDGSGDYKTINEALKAVPEKNNDTYVIKIKAGVYKEQVMVPRKMNKIVFLGDGPTATKITGSLNFIDGVNTYRTATVAIQGDGFMARDIGFENSAGASKHQAVALRVSADNAIFYNCQIDAYQDTLYTHSYRQYYRNCVISGTIDFIFGDAAAVFQNCKMLVRKPLENQACMV
;
A
#
# COMPACT_ATOMS: atom_id res chain seq x y z
N MET A 1 36.20 -8.82 -13.36
CA MET A 1 35.88 -7.52 -12.74
C MET A 1 35.65 -6.38 -13.74
N ALA A 2 36.37 -6.30 -14.88
CA ALA A 2 36.16 -5.27 -15.90
C ALA A 2 34.84 -5.40 -16.72
N ASP A 3 34.27 -6.61 -16.82
CA ASP A 3 33.07 -6.88 -17.62
C ASP A 3 31.75 -6.43 -16.92
N ALA A 4 31.69 -6.54 -15.58
CA ALA A 4 30.51 -6.13 -14.81
C ALA A 4 30.27 -4.61 -14.82
N GLY A 5 31.35 -3.81 -14.77
CA GLY A 5 31.26 -2.34 -14.88
C GLY A 5 30.85 -1.88 -16.28
N LYS A 6 31.27 -2.60 -17.32
CA LYS A 6 30.90 -2.30 -18.71
C LYS A 6 29.44 -2.61 -18.99
N ARG A 7 28.92 -3.74 -18.47
CA ARG A 7 27.48 -4.09 -18.56
C ARG A 7 26.60 -3.13 -17.76
N LYS A 8 27.03 -2.67 -16.58
CA LYS A 8 26.31 -1.65 -15.78
C LYS A 8 26.21 -0.31 -16.53
N ASN A 9 27.28 0.14 -17.19
CA ASN A 9 27.27 1.37 -17.99
C ASN A 9 26.45 1.23 -19.27
N VAL A 10 26.43 0.05 -19.90
CA VAL A 10 25.59 -0.25 -21.07
C VAL A 10 24.11 -0.37 -20.68
N ALA A 11 23.78 -0.90 -19.49
CA ALA A 11 22.43 -0.94 -18.95
C ALA A 11 21.88 0.45 -18.60
N ILE A 12 22.72 1.31 -17.98
CA ILE A 12 22.37 2.72 -17.72
C ILE A 12 22.17 3.47 -19.04
N ALA A 13 23.02 3.24 -20.03
CA ALA A 13 22.84 3.78 -21.37
C ALA A 13 21.59 3.22 -22.07
N GLY A 14 21.22 1.96 -21.83
CA GLY A 14 20.03 1.30 -22.39
C GLY A 14 18.72 1.84 -21.80
N VAL A 15 18.63 1.99 -20.48
CA VAL A 15 17.45 2.60 -19.82
C VAL A 15 17.37 4.08 -20.09
N ALA A 16 18.49 4.80 -20.09
CA ALA A 16 18.54 6.20 -20.50
C ALA A 16 18.20 6.36 -21.98
N ALA A 17 18.59 5.42 -22.86
CA ALA A 17 18.21 5.42 -24.27
C ALA A 17 16.74 5.03 -24.47
N VAL A 18 16.17 4.13 -23.68
CA VAL A 18 14.73 3.78 -23.76
C VAL A 18 13.86 4.90 -23.19
N LEU A 19 14.27 5.55 -22.10
CA LEU A 19 13.63 6.76 -21.58
C LEU A 19 13.83 7.96 -22.52
N LEU A 20 15.01 8.14 -23.11
CA LEU A 20 15.25 9.16 -24.14
C LEU A 20 14.49 8.85 -25.42
N VAL A 21 14.37 7.59 -25.84
CA VAL A 21 13.61 7.20 -27.04
C VAL A 21 12.12 7.33 -26.76
N ALA A 22 11.61 6.98 -25.58
CA ALA A 22 10.24 7.26 -25.19
C ALA A 22 9.96 8.78 -25.13
N CYS A 23 10.88 9.57 -24.56
CA CYS A 23 10.80 11.03 -24.54
C CYS A 23 10.94 11.66 -25.94
N VAL A 24 11.79 11.10 -26.82
CA VAL A 24 12.02 11.58 -28.19
C VAL A 24 10.87 11.17 -29.11
N VAL A 25 10.30 9.98 -28.94
CA VAL A 25 9.11 9.53 -29.68
C VAL A 25 7.88 10.32 -29.22
N ALA A 26 7.72 10.61 -27.92
CA ALA A 26 6.69 11.51 -27.44
C ALA A 26 6.89 12.97 -27.95
N ALA A 27 8.14 13.44 -28.02
CA ALA A 27 8.46 14.76 -28.56
C ALA A 27 8.24 14.85 -30.08
N THR A 28 8.54 13.83 -30.88
CA THR A 28 8.31 13.84 -32.34
C THR A 28 6.83 13.74 -32.70
N LEU A 29 6.03 13.03 -31.89
CA LEU A 29 4.57 13.02 -32.00
C LEU A 29 3.92 14.34 -31.56
N SER A 30 4.53 15.06 -30.61
CA SER A 30 4.04 16.38 -30.17
C SER A 30 4.43 17.52 -31.11
N VAL A 31 5.59 17.43 -31.77
CA VAL A 31 6.12 18.47 -32.69
C VAL A 31 5.46 18.42 -34.07
N THR A 32 4.80 17.33 -34.45
CA THR A 32 4.05 17.27 -35.72
C THR A 32 2.77 18.11 -35.73
N ASN A 33 2.32 18.64 -34.58
CA ASN A 33 1.08 19.43 -34.47
C ASN A 33 1.23 20.94 -34.16
N LYS A 34 2.45 21.51 -34.20
CA LYS A 34 2.62 22.98 -34.13
C LYS A 34 3.55 23.49 -35.21
N LYS A 35 2.97 23.81 -36.38
CA LYS A 35 3.56 24.76 -37.34
C LYS A 35 3.12 26.17 -36.96
N GLY A 36 4.08 27.00 -36.58
CA GLY A 36 3.97 28.46 -36.67
C GLY A 36 4.32 29.22 -35.39
N GLY A 37 5.37 30.03 -35.44
CA GLY A 37 5.60 31.13 -34.49
C GLY A 37 7.05 31.27 -34.03
N SER A 38 7.81 32.13 -34.73
CA SER A 38 9.17 32.56 -34.36
C SER A 38 9.11 33.54 -33.17
N GLY A 39 9.88 33.27 -32.12
CA GLY A 39 10.03 34.16 -30.96
C GLY A 39 11.01 33.55 -29.96
N GLY A 40 12.26 34.01 -29.99
CA GLY A 40 13.38 33.43 -29.25
C GLY A 40 13.34 33.67 -27.75
N ALA A 41 13.41 32.57 -27.01
CA ALA A 41 14.13 32.48 -25.74
C ALA A 41 15.07 31.27 -25.86
N GLN A 42 16.34 31.44 -25.49
CA GLN A 42 17.33 30.37 -25.55
C GLN A 42 17.04 29.37 -24.41
N VAL A 43 16.07 28.49 -24.62
CA VAL A 43 15.67 27.44 -23.66
C VAL A 43 16.88 26.50 -23.46
N THR A 44 17.39 26.43 -22.23
CA THR A 44 18.53 25.58 -21.87
C THR A 44 18.19 24.10 -22.10
N THR A 45 19.21 23.27 -22.35
CA THR A 45 19.06 21.83 -22.62
C THR A 45 18.35 21.10 -21.47
N SER A 46 18.51 21.60 -20.24
CA SER A 46 17.82 21.11 -19.04
C SER A 46 16.32 21.37 -19.05
N THR A 47 15.87 22.57 -19.43
CA THR A 47 14.44 22.90 -19.50
C THR A 47 13.73 22.06 -20.57
N LYS A 48 14.40 21.74 -21.69
CA LYS A 48 13.84 20.82 -22.70
C LYS A 48 13.70 19.39 -22.18
N ALA A 49 14.66 18.90 -21.40
CA ALA A 49 14.59 17.57 -20.78
C ALA A 49 13.45 17.48 -19.75
N VAL A 50 13.28 18.53 -18.93
CA VAL A 50 12.17 18.63 -17.96
C VAL A 50 10.82 18.63 -18.67
N HIS A 51 10.63 19.46 -19.70
CA HIS A 51 9.38 19.45 -20.48
C HIS A 51 9.10 18.09 -21.12
N ALA A 52 10.13 17.39 -21.62
CA ALA A 52 9.95 16.08 -22.23
C ALA A 52 9.50 15.02 -21.23
N ILE A 53 10.07 15.02 -20.01
CA ILE A 53 9.68 14.11 -18.92
C ILE A 53 8.26 14.41 -18.45
N CYS A 54 7.90 15.69 -18.31
CA CYS A 54 6.60 16.10 -17.82
C CYS A 54 5.49 16.03 -18.88
N ALA A 55 5.83 15.93 -20.17
CA ALA A 55 4.86 15.94 -21.26
C ALA A 55 3.82 14.82 -21.17
N THR A 56 4.19 13.66 -20.62
CA THR A 56 3.34 12.47 -20.50
C THR A 56 2.62 12.35 -19.15
N THR A 57 2.74 13.37 -18.30
CA THR A 57 2.11 13.43 -16.97
C THR A 57 0.79 14.20 -16.99
N ASP A 58 -0.14 13.81 -16.11
CA ASP A 58 -1.44 14.46 -16.00
C ASP A 58 -1.32 15.87 -15.41
N TYR A 59 -0.43 16.06 -14.43
CA TYR A 59 -0.19 17.35 -13.76
C TYR A 59 1.15 17.96 -14.17
N LYS A 60 1.20 18.50 -15.40
CA LYS A 60 2.43 19.04 -16.02
C LYS A 60 3.09 20.14 -15.20
N ASP A 61 2.30 21.12 -14.73
CA ASP A 61 2.80 22.25 -13.95
C ASP A 61 3.45 21.79 -12.64
N ALA A 62 2.85 20.81 -11.96
CA ALA A 62 3.40 20.23 -10.74
C ALA A 62 4.73 19.50 -11.03
N CYS A 63 4.76 18.69 -12.09
CA CYS A 63 5.98 18.00 -12.54
C CYS A 63 7.12 18.99 -12.83
N GLU A 64 6.86 20.02 -13.63
CA GLU A 64 7.87 21.02 -14.00
C GLU A 64 8.36 21.80 -12.77
N THR A 65 7.43 22.22 -11.90
CA THR A 65 7.75 22.92 -10.64
C THR A 65 8.65 22.08 -9.73
N SER A 66 8.39 20.77 -9.65
CA SER A 66 9.19 19.86 -8.81
C SER A 66 10.64 19.69 -9.28
N LEU A 67 10.92 19.94 -10.56
CA LEU A 67 12.21 19.71 -11.19
C LEU A 67 13.04 20.99 -11.38
N VAL A 68 12.53 22.15 -10.97
CA VAL A 68 13.23 23.45 -11.05
C VAL A 68 14.59 23.40 -10.32
N ASP A 69 14.66 22.67 -9.21
CA ASP A 69 15.86 22.55 -8.38
C ASP A 69 16.91 21.55 -8.93
N ALA A 70 16.67 20.92 -10.09
CA ALA A 70 17.55 19.90 -10.66
C ALA A 70 18.91 20.42 -11.19
N LYS A 71 19.30 21.66 -10.86
CA LYS A 71 20.62 22.27 -11.16
C LYS A 71 21.12 22.04 -12.60
N ASN A 72 20.20 22.08 -13.57
CA ASN A 72 20.49 21.85 -14.99
C ASN A 72 21.07 20.47 -15.36
N THR A 73 20.84 19.44 -14.54
CA THR A 73 21.21 18.06 -14.91
C THR A 73 20.28 17.51 -15.98
N SER A 74 20.83 16.74 -16.92
CA SER A 74 20.07 15.91 -17.86
C SER A 74 20.12 14.42 -17.48
N ASN A 75 20.68 14.08 -16.31
CA ASN A 75 20.79 12.70 -15.85
C ASN A 75 19.43 12.22 -15.30
N PRO A 76 18.79 11.20 -15.90
CA PRO A 76 17.48 10.70 -15.46
C PRO A 76 17.43 10.28 -13.99
N LYS A 77 18.50 9.68 -13.45
CA LYS A 77 18.53 9.24 -12.03
C LYS A 77 18.50 10.44 -11.07
N GLU A 78 19.21 11.50 -11.40
CA GLU A 78 19.20 12.74 -10.60
C GLU A 78 17.85 13.44 -10.69
N LEU A 79 17.20 13.44 -11.86
CA LEU A 79 15.87 14.01 -12.02
C LEU A 79 14.81 13.25 -11.21
N ILE A 80 14.84 11.91 -11.24
CA ILE A 80 13.96 11.07 -10.41
C ILE A 80 14.21 11.36 -8.92
N LYS A 81 15.48 11.44 -8.50
CA LYS A 81 15.84 11.76 -7.12
C LYS A 81 15.30 13.11 -6.66
N VAL A 82 15.39 14.14 -7.51
CA VAL A 82 14.83 15.47 -7.21
C VAL A 82 13.32 15.41 -7.07
N ALA A 83 12.62 14.71 -7.97
CA ALA A 83 11.17 14.55 -7.90
C ALA A 83 10.71 13.82 -6.63
N PHE A 84 11.31 12.67 -6.30
CA PHE A 84 11.00 11.92 -5.08
C PHE A 84 11.27 12.75 -3.81
N ASN A 85 12.41 13.44 -3.74
CA ASN A 85 12.72 14.31 -2.62
C ASN A 85 11.72 15.48 -2.50
N SER A 86 11.27 16.04 -3.64
CA SER A 86 10.26 17.10 -3.65
C SER A 86 8.92 16.60 -3.11
N ALA A 87 8.45 15.43 -3.56
CA ALA A 87 7.23 14.82 -3.05
C ALA A 87 7.31 14.51 -1.55
N MET A 88 8.37 13.83 -1.10
CA MET A 88 8.59 13.51 0.32
C MET A 88 8.69 14.77 1.20
N LYS A 89 9.35 15.82 0.70
CA LYS A 89 9.46 17.09 1.42
C LYS A 89 8.09 17.75 1.57
N ASN A 90 7.28 17.82 0.50
CA ASN A 90 5.96 18.42 0.58
C ASN A 90 5.03 17.66 1.55
N LEU A 91 5.09 16.32 1.57
CA LEU A 91 4.37 15.52 2.56
C LEU A 91 4.87 15.79 3.99
N SER A 92 6.20 15.82 4.20
CA SER A 92 6.80 16.13 5.50
C SER A 92 6.44 17.54 5.98
N ASP A 93 6.42 18.49 5.06
CA ASP A 93 6.01 19.87 5.32
C ASP A 93 4.54 19.85 5.77
N ALA A 94 3.63 19.16 5.06
CA ALA A 94 2.22 19.02 5.46
C ALA A 94 2.06 18.43 6.87
N ILE A 95 2.87 17.42 7.24
CA ILE A 95 2.90 16.84 8.60
C ILE A 95 3.31 17.89 9.66
N SER A 96 4.22 18.80 9.31
CA SER A 96 4.79 19.79 10.24
C SER A 96 3.99 21.10 10.36
N HIS A 97 2.89 21.27 9.61
CA HIS A 97 2.11 22.52 9.58
C HIS A 97 1.31 22.75 10.88
N SER A 98 2.00 23.32 11.88
CA SER A 98 1.51 23.54 13.25
C SER A 98 0.24 24.38 13.42
N ALA A 99 -0.13 25.23 12.46
CA ALA A 99 -1.35 26.03 12.54
C ALA A 99 -2.61 25.16 12.37
N VAL A 100 -2.58 24.21 11.43
CA VAL A 100 -3.63 23.22 11.24
C VAL A 100 -3.70 22.28 12.45
N LEU A 101 -2.54 21.90 13.00
CA LEU A 101 -2.44 21.08 14.22
C LEU A 101 -3.07 21.76 15.45
N LYS A 102 -2.88 23.07 15.60
CA LYS A 102 -3.42 23.85 16.74
C LYS A 102 -4.92 24.09 16.66
N GLU A 103 -5.48 24.22 15.45
CA GLU A 103 -6.93 24.42 15.27
C GLU A 103 -7.73 23.12 15.44
N ALA A 104 -7.18 21.99 14.98
CA ALA A 104 -7.78 20.67 15.13
C ALA A 104 -7.98 20.24 16.60
N ALA A 105 -7.21 20.82 17.54
CA ALA A 105 -7.28 20.51 18.97
C ALA A 105 -8.56 21.01 19.66
N LYS A 106 -9.46 21.72 18.95
CA LYS A 106 -10.68 22.30 19.52
C LYS A 106 -11.83 21.30 19.67
N ASP A 107 -11.88 20.24 18.86
CA ASP A 107 -12.84 19.15 19.02
C ASP A 107 -12.18 17.76 18.87
N PRO A 108 -12.63 16.74 19.64
CA PRO A 108 -11.98 15.44 19.65
C PRO A 108 -11.98 14.71 18.30
N ARG A 109 -12.99 14.94 17.44
CA ARG A 109 -13.12 14.23 16.17
C ARG A 109 -12.10 14.75 15.16
N THR A 110 -11.96 16.07 15.06
CA THR A 110 -10.94 16.71 14.22
C THR A 110 -9.53 16.40 14.71
N SER A 111 -9.30 16.33 16.02
CA SER A 111 -8.02 15.90 16.58
C SER A 111 -7.68 14.45 16.19
N GLY A 112 -8.63 13.52 16.32
CA GLY A 112 -8.43 12.13 15.93
C GLY A 112 -8.24 11.94 14.42
N ALA A 113 -8.93 12.74 13.60
CA ALA A 113 -8.72 12.78 12.15
C ALA A 113 -7.28 13.20 11.81
N LEU A 114 -6.75 14.20 12.52
CA LEU A 114 -5.41 14.68 12.31
C LEU A 114 -4.33 13.67 12.74
N ASP A 115 -4.50 12.99 13.87
CA ASP A 115 -3.59 11.92 14.29
C ASP A 115 -3.57 10.77 13.27
N THR A 116 -4.74 10.45 12.71
CA THR A 116 -4.88 9.47 11.62
C THR A 116 -4.16 9.94 10.36
N CYS A 117 -4.38 11.19 9.94
CA CYS A 117 -3.73 11.75 8.78
C CYS A 117 -2.20 11.77 8.94
N LYS A 118 -1.67 12.15 10.11
CA LYS A 118 -0.24 12.17 10.35
C LYS A 118 0.40 10.78 10.17
N GLU A 119 -0.19 9.75 10.77
CA GLU A 119 0.26 8.36 10.63
C GLU A 119 0.29 7.94 9.16
N LEU A 120 -0.79 8.23 8.42
CA LEU A 120 -0.91 7.91 7.00
C LEU A 120 0.10 8.66 6.12
N LEU A 121 0.36 9.93 6.40
CA LEU A 121 1.35 10.70 5.64
C LEU A 121 2.79 10.22 5.92
N ASP A 122 3.08 9.81 7.15
CA ASP A 122 4.37 9.17 7.48
C ASP A 122 4.52 7.85 6.68
N ASP A 123 3.47 7.03 6.61
CA ASP A 123 3.44 5.80 5.79
C ASP A 123 3.63 6.11 4.29
N SER A 124 2.98 7.17 3.78
CA SER A 124 3.15 7.64 2.40
C SER A 124 4.58 8.09 2.10
N VAL A 125 5.24 8.75 3.05
CA VAL A 125 6.65 9.14 2.90
C VAL A 125 7.53 7.90 2.85
N ASP A 126 7.28 6.91 3.70
CA ASP A 126 8.05 5.67 3.69
C ASP A 126 7.81 4.84 2.41
N ASP A 127 6.61 4.89 1.83
CA ASP A 127 6.33 4.35 0.48
C ASP A 127 7.18 4.98 -0.61
N LEU A 128 7.30 6.30 -0.60
CA LEU A 128 8.15 7.02 -1.54
C LEU A 128 9.63 6.70 -1.33
N LYS A 129 10.09 6.58 -0.07
CA LYS A 129 11.47 6.18 0.26
C LYS A 129 11.79 4.78 -0.27
N ARG A 130 10.95 3.78 0.01
CA ARG A 130 11.21 2.40 -0.46
C ARG A 130 11.15 2.28 -1.98
N SER A 131 10.25 3.03 -2.62
CA SER A 131 10.19 3.16 -4.07
C SER A 131 11.49 3.73 -4.63
N PHE A 132 11.99 4.81 -4.02
CA PHE A 132 13.25 5.43 -4.44
C PHE A 132 14.45 4.47 -4.27
N SER A 133 14.58 3.79 -3.13
CA SER A 133 15.68 2.83 -2.91
C SER A 133 15.70 1.72 -3.96
N LYS A 134 14.54 1.22 -4.39
CA LYS A 134 14.42 0.21 -5.45
C LYS A 134 14.89 0.72 -6.81
N VAL A 135 14.68 2.01 -7.11
CA VAL A 135 15.20 2.65 -8.33
C VAL A 135 16.73 2.85 -8.27
N GLU A 136 17.31 3.09 -7.09
CA GLU A 136 18.77 3.17 -6.94
C GLU A 136 19.45 1.81 -7.18
N ASP A 137 18.86 0.74 -6.64
CA ASP A 137 19.33 -0.65 -6.78
C ASP A 137 18.89 -1.35 -8.08
N PHE A 138 18.50 -0.55 -9.08
CA PHE A 138 17.94 -1.02 -10.33
C PHE A 138 18.82 -2.05 -11.05
N ASP A 139 18.22 -3.19 -11.38
CA ASP A 139 18.82 -4.32 -12.09
C ASP A 139 17.92 -4.67 -13.29
N MET A 140 18.53 -4.72 -14.49
CA MET A 140 17.82 -5.01 -15.73
C MET A 140 17.16 -6.39 -15.73
N ASP A 141 17.75 -7.35 -15.00
CA ASP A 141 17.23 -8.72 -14.97
C ASP A 141 15.93 -8.85 -14.14
N LYS A 142 15.57 -7.81 -13.36
CA LYS A 142 14.39 -7.78 -12.47
C LYS A 142 13.43 -6.62 -12.76
N ILE A 143 13.52 -6.05 -13.94
CA ILE A 143 12.84 -4.81 -14.31
C ILE A 143 11.30 -4.89 -14.20
N GLU A 144 10.69 -6.03 -14.52
CA GLU A 144 9.23 -6.23 -14.37
C GLU A 144 8.81 -6.25 -12.90
N GLU A 145 9.52 -7.02 -12.07
CA GLU A 145 9.29 -7.07 -10.61
C GLU A 145 9.44 -5.68 -9.98
N TYR A 146 10.43 -4.91 -10.43
CA TYR A 146 10.68 -3.57 -9.91
C TYR A 146 9.56 -2.61 -10.31
N ALA A 147 9.07 -2.69 -11.54
CA ALA A 147 7.95 -1.87 -12.01
C ALA A 147 6.66 -2.18 -11.24
N ASP A 148 6.37 -3.47 -10.99
CA ASP A 148 5.19 -3.89 -10.23
C ASP A 148 5.27 -3.42 -8.77
N ASP A 149 6.42 -3.59 -8.11
CA ASP A 149 6.63 -3.09 -6.75
C ASP A 149 6.46 -1.57 -6.68
N LEU A 150 7.03 -0.82 -7.63
CA LEU A 150 6.89 0.64 -7.69
C LEU A 150 5.43 1.07 -7.89
N LYS A 151 4.69 0.40 -8.78
CA LYS A 151 3.25 0.64 -8.98
C LYS A 151 2.51 0.47 -7.66
N VAL A 152 2.74 -0.64 -6.97
CA VAL A 152 2.07 -0.99 -5.71
C VAL A 152 2.38 0.04 -4.61
N TRP A 153 3.65 0.41 -4.43
CA TRP A 153 4.05 1.31 -3.34
C TRP A 153 3.68 2.77 -3.60
N ILE A 154 3.78 3.26 -4.84
CA ILE A 154 3.32 4.61 -5.17
C ILE A 154 1.79 4.69 -5.11
N SER A 155 1.06 3.66 -5.56
CA SER A 155 -0.40 3.61 -5.37
C SER A 155 -0.74 3.62 -3.88
N GLY A 156 -0.04 2.84 -3.06
CA GLY A 156 -0.16 2.88 -1.60
C GLY A 156 0.01 4.29 -1.04
N ALA A 157 1.05 5.03 -1.44
CA ALA A 157 1.25 6.42 -1.03
C ALA A 157 0.04 7.31 -1.32
N ILE A 158 -0.58 7.16 -2.50
CA ILE A 158 -1.82 7.88 -2.88
C ILE A 158 -2.97 7.45 -1.97
N THR A 159 -3.16 6.14 -1.74
CA THR A 159 -4.21 5.63 -0.85
C THR A 159 -4.09 6.22 0.56
N HIS A 160 -2.89 6.31 1.14
CA HIS A 160 -2.70 6.92 2.45
C HIS A 160 -3.04 8.42 2.46
N GLN A 161 -2.64 9.16 1.42
CA GLN A 161 -2.98 10.58 1.28
C GLN A 161 -4.49 10.78 1.18
N GLN A 162 -5.19 9.97 0.38
CA GLN A 162 -6.65 10.05 0.27
C GLN A 162 -7.33 9.68 1.60
N THR A 163 -6.89 8.60 2.25
CA THR A 163 -7.44 8.18 3.55
C THR A 163 -7.21 9.25 4.63
N CYS A 164 -6.10 10.00 4.57
CA CYS A 164 -5.87 11.16 5.44
C CYS A 164 -6.98 12.20 5.24
N LEU A 165 -7.35 12.50 3.99
CA LEU A 165 -8.41 13.47 3.69
C LEU A 165 -9.78 12.95 4.13
N ASP A 166 -10.08 11.68 3.87
CA ASP A 166 -11.33 11.03 4.27
C ASP A 166 -11.49 11.03 5.80
N ALA A 167 -10.37 11.05 6.55
CA ALA A 167 -10.42 11.12 8.00
C ALA A 167 -11.12 12.38 8.53
N PHE A 168 -11.12 13.46 7.74
CA PHE A 168 -11.78 14.74 8.05
C PHE A 168 -13.23 14.81 7.58
N GLU A 169 -13.76 13.79 6.91
CA GLU A 169 -15.19 13.75 6.59
C GLU A 169 -16.03 13.78 7.88
N ASN A 170 -17.09 14.59 7.87
CA ASN A 170 -17.95 14.81 9.04
C ASN A 170 -17.25 15.41 10.27
N THR A 171 -16.06 16.00 10.11
CA THR A 171 -15.46 16.90 11.10
C THR A 171 -16.06 18.31 10.99
N THR A 172 -15.91 19.11 12.05
CA THR A 172 -16.40 20.49 12.07
C THR A 172 -15.31 21.47 11.67
N GLY A 173 -15.66 22.55 10.97
CA GLY A 173 -14.72 23.61 10.59
C GLY A 173 -14.10 23.41 9.20
N ASP A 174 -12.97 24.08 8.95
CA ASP A 174 -12.30 24.13 7.64
C ASP A 174 -10.96 23.36 7.60
N THR A 175 -10.66 22.57 8.65
CA THR A 175 -9.40 21.81 8.77
C THR A 175 -9.22 20.81 7.64
N GLY A 176 -10.26 20.05 7.26
CA GLY A 176 -10.20 19.12 6.14
C GLY A 176 -9.89 19.81 4.80
N GLU A 177 -10.51 20.96 4.53
CA GLU A 177 -10.24 21.76 3.32
C GLU A 177 -8.82 22.37 3.32
N LYS A 178 -8.32 22.79 4.47
CA LYS A 178 -6.92 23.21 4.63
C LYS A 178 -5.96 22.06 4.35
N MET A 179 -6.24 20.87 4.89
CA MET A 179 -5.41 19.68 4.64
C MET A 179 -5.42 19.28 3.16
N LYS A 180 -6.59 19.32 2.51
CA LYS A 180 -6.72 19.09 1.06
C LYS A 180 -5.86 20.04 0.23
N LYS A 181 -5.82 21.33 0.59
CA LYS A 181 -4.95 22.31 -0.07
C LYS A 181 -3.47 22.04 0.17
N LEU A 182 -3.09 21.66 1.39
CA LEU A 182 -1.70 21.31 1.72
C LEU A 182 -1.22 20.08 0.95
N LEU A 183 -2.07 19.07 0.81
CA LEU A 183 -1.72 17.81 0.14
C LEU A 183 -1.83 17.87 -1.38
N LYS A 184 -2.51 18.87 -1.94
CA LYS A 184 -2.76 18.96 -3.39
C LYS A 184 -1.49 18.75 -4.22
N PHE A 185 -0.45 19.53 -3.95
CA PHE A 185 0.79 19.46 -4.73
C PHE A 185 1.50 18.10 -4.58
N ALA A 186 1.57 17.57 -3.35
CA ALA A 186 2.17 16.25 -3.10
C ALA A 186 1.38 15.11 -3.77
N GLY A 187 0.04 15.20 -3.77
CA GLY A 187 -0.84 14.27 -4.46
C GLY A 187 -0.66 14.29 -5.97
N GLU A 188 -0.58 15.49 -6.57
CA GLU A 188 -0.31 15.66 -7.99
C GLU A 188 1.05 15.05 -8.39
N LEU A 189 2.10 15.24 -7.57
CA LEU A 189 3.42 14.63 -7.81
C LEU A 189 3.40 13.11 -7.69
N THR A 190 2.72 12.58 -6.68
CA THR A 190 2.63 11.13 -6.46
C THR A 190 1.84 10.48 -7.62
N SER A 191 0.75 11.10 -8.06
CA SER A 191 -0.05 10.68 -9.22
C SER A 191 0.79 10.68 -10.51
N ASN A 192 1.56 11.73 -10.77
CA ASN A 192 2.47 11.77 -11.92
C ASN A 192 3.49 10.64 -11.85
N GLY A 193 4.08 10.40 -10.67
CA GLY A 193 5.02 9.31 -10.44
C GLY A 193 4.43 7.94 -10.79
N LEU A 194 3.20 7.68 -10.36
CA LEU A 194 2.49 6.43 -10.67
C LEU A 194 2.22 6.28 -12.17
N ALA A 195 1.75 7.34 -12.82
CA ALA A 195 1.49 7.35 -14.26
C ALA A 195 2.76 7.04 -15.06
N MET A 196 3.89 7.65 -14.69
CA MET A 196 5.18 7.42 -15.34
C MET A 196 5.66 5.97 -15.20
N VAL A 197 5.57 5.38 -14.00
CA VAL A 197 5.93 3.97 -13.78
C VAL A 197 5.00 3.04 -14.57
N THR A 198 3.72 3.39 -14.65
CA THR A 198 2.72 2.61 -15.40
C THR A 198 3.03 2.59 -16.89
N GLN A 199 3.22 3.77 -17.49
CA GLN A 199 3.59 3.88 -18.91
C GLN A 199 4.91 3.16 -19.22
N PHE A 200 5.91 3.27 -18.33
CA PHE A 200 7.18 2.57 -18.50
C PHE A 200 7.00 1.05 -18.54
N SER A 201 6.20 0.51 -17.62
CA SER A 201 5.88 -0.91 -17.55
C SER A 201 5.13 -1.39 -18.81
N ASP A 202 4.19 -0.60 -19.32
CA ASP A 202 3.43 -0.94 -20.53
C ASP A 202 4.34 -0.94 -21.77
N VAL A 203 5.21 0.06 -21.91
CA VAL A 203 6.21 0.12 -22.99
C VAL A 203 7.14 -1.09 -22.93
N LEU A 204 7.61 -1.46 -21.75
CA LEU A 204 8.46 -2.63 -21.56
C LEU A 204 7.79 -3.92 -22.02
N GLN A 205 6.50 -4.10 -21.73
CA GLN A 205 5.73 -5.27 -22.19
C GLN A 205 5.60 -5.33 -23.72
N THR A 206 5.57 -4.18 -24.40
CA THR A 206 5.47 -4.10 -25.87
C THR A 206 6.80 -4.32 -26.60
N LEU A 207 7.93 -4.02 -25.95
CA LEU A 207 9.25 -4.21 -26.54
C LEU A 207 9.70 -5.67 -26.37
N GLU A 208 9.68 -6.46 -27.46
CA GLU A 208 10.26 -7.81 -27.49
C GLU A 208 11.79 -7.76 -27.39
N ILE A 209 12.33 -7.46 -26.20
CA ILE A 209 13.78 -7.38 -25.99
C ILE A 209 14.36 -8.80 -25.93
N PRO A 210 15.25 -9.19 -26.87
CA PRO A 210 15.86 -10.52 -26.87
C PRO A 210 16.71 -10.72 -25.61
N GLY A 211 16.38 -11.72 -24.80
CA GLY A 211 17.09 -12.04 -23.54
C GLY A 211 16.27 -11.77 -22.27
N MET A 212 15.28 -10.87 -22.32
CA MET A 212 14.19 -10.88 -21.35
C MET A 212 13.26 -12.00 -21.75
N LYS A 213 13.38 -13.14 -21.08
CA LYS A 213 12.47 -14.26 -21.31
C LYS A 213 11.06 -13.75 -21.05
N ARG A 214 10.27 -13.57 -22.11
CA ARG A 214 8.81 -13.71 -22.04
C ARG A 214 8.58 -14.91 -21.15
N ARG A 215 7.97 -14.71 -19.99
CA ARG A 215 7.32 -15.81 -19.27
C ARG A 215 6.10 -16.17 -20.12
N LEU A 216 6.39 -16.80 -21.26
CA LEU A 216 5.41 -17.38 -22.17
C LEU A 216 4.46 -18.16 -21.28
N LEU A 217 3.17 -17.90 -21.48
CA LEU A 217 2.03 -18.63 -20.93
C LEU A 217 2.03 -20.09 -21.46
N SER A 218 3.14 -20.81 -21.31
CA SER A 218 3.35 -22.19 -21.73
C SER A 218 3.53 -23.14 -20.53
N HIS A 219 2.93 -22.79 -19.41
CA HIS A 219 2.34 -23.80 -18.54
C HIS A 219 0.84 -23.54 -18.56
N GLU A 220 0.08 -24.52 -19.03
CA GLU A 220 -1.34 -24.64 -18.73
C GLU A 220 -1.49 -24.46 -17.21
N LYS A 221 -1.83 -23.24 -16.78
CA LYS A 221 -2.17 -22.97 -15.39
C LYS A 221 -3.47 -23.72 -15.15
N LYS A 222 -3.35 -24.91 -14.56
CA LYS A 222 -4.49 -25.58 -13.96
C LYS A 222 -5.15 -24.58 -13.01
N ALA A 223 -6.47 -24.44 -13.11
CA ALA A 223 -7.24 -23.71 -12.13
C ALA A 223 -6.88 -24.23 -10.73
N GLY A 224 -6.27 -23.38 -9.89
CA GLY A 224 -5.78 -23.75 -8.56
C GLY A 224 -4.26 -23.62 -8.32
N ASP A 225 -3.46 -23.18 -9.31
CA ASP A 225 -2.02 -22.93 -9.09
C ASP A 225 -1.78 -21.57 -8.41
N ASP A 226 -1.31 -21.59 -7.15
CA ASP A 226 -0.87 -20.43 -6.36
C ASP A 226 0.42 -19.77 -6.91
N GLY A 227 0.78 -20.02 -8.17
CA GLY A 227 2.03 -19.63 -8.82
C GLY A 227 2.32 -18.12 -8.90
N GLY A 228 1.36 -17.27 -8.52
CA GLY A 228 1.52 -15.82 -8.36
C GLY A 228 1.98 -15.37 -6.98
N LEU A 229 1.93 -16.22 -5.95
CA LEU A 229 2.36 -15.87 -4.60
C LEU A 229 3.88 -15.96 -4.42
N PRO A 230 4.46 -15.19 -3.48
CA PRO A 230 5.82 -15.41 -2.99
C PRO A 230 6.03 -16.85 -2.52
N ALA A 231 7.26 -17.35 -2.61
CA ALA A 231 7.60 -18.74 -2.27
C ALA A 231 7.22 -19.10 -0.82
N ASP A 232 7.46 -18.20 0.13
CA ASP A 232 7.12 -18.37 1.54
C ASP A 232 5.59 -18.51 1.73
N GLY A 233 4.82 -17.71 0.99
CA GLY A 233 3.36 -17.80 0.97
C GLY A 233 2.86 -19.14 0.46
N ARG A 234 3.39 -19.63 -0.67
CA ARG A 234 3.03 -20.97 -1.19
C ARG A 234 3.36 -22.08 -0.19
N ARG A 235 4.53 -22.00 0.46
CA ARG A 235 4.95 -22.97 1.48
C ARG A 235 4.01 -22.93 2.70
N PHE A 236 3.61 -21.74 3.14
CA PHE A 236 2.69 -21.55 4.26
C PHE A 236 1.30 -22.15 3.97
N LEU A 237 0.78 -21.95 2.77
CA LEU A 237 -0.51 -22.51 2.34
C LEU A 237 -0.47 -24.04 2.25
N ALA A 238 0.63 -24.61 1.77
CA ALA A 238 0.79 -26.06 1.58
C ALA A 238 1.19 -26.82 2.87
N ALA A 239 1.69 -26.12 3.90
CA ALA A 239 2.15 -26.77 5.11
C ALA A 239 1.02 -27.38 5.93
N ASP A 240 1.29 -28.51 6.59
CA ASP A 240 0.49 -29.02 7.69
C ASP A 240 0.64 -28.06 8.90
N PRO A 241 -0.43 -27.48 9.46
CA PRO A 241 -0.36 -26.61 10.64
C PRO A 241 0.46 -27.20 11.78
N ALA A 242 0.37 -28.52 12.02
CA ALA A 242 1.08 -29.19 13.10
C ALA A 242 2.61 -29.22 12.89
N SER A 243 3.07 -29.05 11.65
CA SER A 243 4.49 -29.01 11.29
C SER A 243 5.13 -27.61 11.42
N ILE A 244 4.32 -26.56 11.60
CA ILE A 244 4.79 -25.19 11.72
C ILE A 244 5.26 -24.96 13.17
N LYS A 245 6.57 -24.81 13.37
CA LYS A 245 7.13 -24.52 14.69
C LYS A 245 6.80 -23.08 15.13
N PRO A 246 6.13 -22.87 16.26
CA PRO A 246 5.89 -21.53 16.79
C PRO A 246 7.15 -20.93 17.41
N ASN A 247 7.29 -19.60 17.32
CA ASN A 247 8.27 -18.83 18.09
C ASN A 247 7.75 -18.58 19.50
N VAL A 248 6.45 -18.28 19.63
CA VAL A 248 5.75 -18.07 20.89
C VAL A 248 4.31 -18.60 20.80
N VAL A 249 3.75 -18.94 21.96
CA VAL A 249 2.39 -19.46 22.11
C VAL A 249 1.57 -18.52 23.01
N VAL A 250 0.38 -18.16 22.55
CA VAL A 250 -0.60 -17.38 23.29
C VAL A 250 -1.74 -18.30 23.74
N ALA A 251 -2.03 -18.33 25.05
CA ALA A 251 -3.10 -19.15 25.61
C ALA A 251 -3.72 -18.50 26.86
N GLN A 252 -5.03 -18.26 26.84
CA GLN A 252 -5.73 -17.62 27.96
C GLN A 252 -5.76 -18.50 29.23
N ASP A 253 -5.66 -19.82 29.06
CA ASP A 253 -5.62 -20.81 30.15
C ASP A 253 -4.25 -20.88 30.87
N GLY A 254 -3.24 -20.14 30.40
CA GLY A 254 -1.89 -20.13 30.95
C GLY A 254 -0.99 -21.27 30.47
N SER A 255 -1.42 -22.08 29.50
CA SER A 255 -0.62 -23.17 28.91
C SER A 255 0.38 -22.71 27.84
N GLY A 256 0.46 -21.41 27.56
CA GLY A 256 1.38 -20.79 26.60
C GLY A 256 2.34 -19.80 27.26
N ASP A 257 3.15 -19.14 26.45
CA ASP A 257 4.14 -18.13 26.90
C ASP A 257 3.47 -16.82 27.33
N TYR A 258 2.37 -16.43 26.67
CA TYR A 258 1.62 -15.21 26.93
C TYR A 258 0.11 -15.48 27.05
N LYS A 259 -0.61 -14.61 27.76
CA LYS A 259 -2.07 -14.69 27.86
C LYS A 259 -2.78 -13.86 26.79
N THR A 260 -2.11 -12.83 26.29
CA THR A 260 -2.65 -11.87 25.33
C THR A 260 -1.80 -11.81 24.07
N ILE A 261 -2.42 -11.40 22.96
CA ILE A 261 -1.74 -11.29 21.67
C ILE A 261 -0.80 -10.08 21.67
N ASN A 262 -1.21 -8.99 22.32
CA ASN A 262 -0.39 -7.79 22.43
C ASN A 262 0.88 -8.00 23.27
N GLU A 263 0.87 -8.88 24.29
CA GLU A 263 2.09 -9.28 25.00
C GLU A 263 3.05 -10.06 24.10
N ALA A 264 2.53 -10.99 23.30
CA ALA A 264 3.35 -11.76 22.36
C ALA A 264 3.99 -10.88 21.27
N LEU A 265 3.27 -9.88 20.78
CA LEU A 265 3.81 -8.92 19.80
C LEU A 265 4.98 -8.10 20.38
N LYS A 266 4.99 -7.79 21.68
CA LYS A 266 6.12 -7.11 22.33
C LYS A 266 7.37 -7.97 22.41
N ALA A 267 7.24 -9.29 22.27
CA ALA A 267 8.35 -10.24 22.28
C ALA A 267 9.02 -10.42 20.91
N VAL A 268 8.44 -9.84 19.85
CA VAL A 268 9.02 -9.86 18.52
C VAL A 268 10.29 -9.00 18.51
N PRO A 269 11.44 -9.52 18.04
CA PRO A 269 12.67 -8.75 17.95
C PRO A 269 12.51 -7.53 17.03
N GLU A 270 13.04 -6.36 17.45
CA GLU A 270 12.98 -5.13 16.65
C GLU A 270 13.61 -5.25 15.25
N LYS A 271 14.60 -6.15 15.11
CA LYS A 271 15.26 -6.47 13.84
C LYS A 271 14.96 -7.91 13.42
N ASN A 272 13.69 -8.17 13.14
CA ASN A 272 13.25 -9.48 12.66
C ASN A 272 13.32 -9.56 11.13
N ASN A 273 14.26 -10.34 10.60
CA ASN A 273 14.35 -10.63 9.16
C ASN A 273 13.71 -11.98 8.78
N ASP A 274 13.37 -12.79 9.78
CA ASP A 274 12.84 -14.15 9.61
C ASP A 274 11.32 -14.19 9.84
N THR A 275 10.68 -15.29 9.47
CA THR A 275 9.26 -15.49 9.80
C THR A 275 9.10 -15.70 11.30
N TYR A 276 8.23 -14.91 11.95
CA TYR A 276 7.94 -15.03 13.38
C TYR A 276 6.51 -15.52 13.59
N VAL A 277 6.38 -16.76 14.06
CA VAL A 277 5.11 -17.47 14.23
C VAL A 277 4.59 -17.31 15.65
N ILE A 278 3.43 -16.67 15.77
CA ILE A 278 2.64 -16.56 16.98
C ILE A 278 1.50 -17.57 16.89
N LYS A 279 1.61 -18.67 17.65
CA LYS A 279 0.52 -19.66 17.78
C LYS A 279 -0.48 -19.14 18.80
N ILE A 280 -1.75 -19.03 18.41
CA ILE A 280 -2.82 -18.51 19.25
C ILE A 280 -3.80 -19.65 19.49
N LYS A 281 -3.84 -20.18 20.72
CA LYS A 281 -4.69 -21.33 21.04
C LYS A 281 -6.18 -20.95 20.98
N ALA A 282 -7.06 -21.96 20.99
CA ALA A 282 -8.49 -21.75 21.02
C ALA A 282 -8.90 -20.84 22.20
N GLY A 283 -9.78 -19.88 21.94
CA GLY A 283 -10.18 -18.85 22.88
C GLY A 283 -10.80 -17.63 22.21
N VAL A 284 -11.40 -16.76 23.03
CA VAL A 284 -11.96 -15.47 22.59
C VAL A 284 -11.12 -14.35 23.19
N TYR A 285 -10.31 -13.72 22.35
CA TYR A 285 -9.36 -12.69 22.70
C TYR A 285 -10.01 -11.31 22.49
N LYS A 286 -10.45 -10.69 23.59
CA LYS A 286 -11.05 -9.35 23.59
C LYS A 286 -9.96 -8.28 23.65
N GLU A 287 -9.37 -7.98 22.51
CA GLU A 287 -8.23 -7.07 22.39
C GLU A 287 -8.31 -6.26 21.09
N GLN A 288 -7.76 -5.06 21.08
CA GLN A 288 -7.41 -4.36 19.84
C GLN A 288 -5.95 -4.69 19.53
N VAL A 289 -5.67 -5.22 18.33
CA VAL A 289 -4.35 -5.73 17.95
C VAL A 289 -3.82 -4.94 16.76
N MET A 290 -2.58 -4.46 16.85
CA MET A 290 -1.89 -3.78 15.75
C MET A 290 -0.53 -4.44 15.51
N VAL A 291 -0.30 -4.89 14.27
CA VAL A 291 1.03 -5.30 13.78
C VAL A 291 1.60 -4.10 13.03
N PRO A 292 2.50 -3.30 13.64
CA PRO A 292 2.95 -2.05 13.06
C PRO A 292 3.84 -2.27 11.83
N ARG A 293 3.97 -1.24 10.99
CA ARG A 293 4.72 -1.28 9.71
C ARG A 293 6.17 -1.76 9.81
N LYS A 294 6.82 -1.57 10.96
CA LYS A 294 8.20 -2.01 11.21
C LYS A 294 8.30 -3.49 11.60
N MET A 295 7.18 -4.18 11.76
CA MET A 295 7.12 -5.55 12.25
C MET A 295 6.69 -6.49 11.11
N ASN A 296 7.65 -6.88 10.27
CA ASN A 296 7.41 -7.67 9.07
C ASN A 296 7.45 -9.18 9.34
N LYS A 297 6.87 -9.96 8.42
CA LYS A 297 6.89 -11.44 8.39
C LYS A 297 6.30 -12.11 9.64
N ILE A 298 5.27 -11.50 10.21
CA ILE A 298 4.53 -12.06 11.34
C ILE A 298 3.49 -13.06 10.85
N VAL A 299 3.40 -14.19 11.55
CA VAL A 299 2.40 -15.23 11.26
C VAL A 299 1.50 -15.42 12.47
N PHE A 300 0.19 -15.25 12.29
CA PHE A 300 -0.81 -15.68 13.26
C PHE A 300 -1.33 -17.06 12.88
N LEU A 301 -1.14 -18.04 13.76
CA LEU A 301 -1.61 -19.40 13.56
C LEU A 301 -2.62 -19.76 14.65
N GLY A 302 -3.90 -19.87 14.32
CA GLY A 302 -4.95 -20.25 15.26
C GLY A 302 -5.14 -21.78 15.38
N ASP A 303 -6.10 -22.21 16.20
CA ASP A 303 -6.55 -23.61 16.32
C ASP A 303 -7.79 -23.90 15.46
N GLY A 304 -8.28 -22.91 14.71
CA GLY A 304 -9.44 -23.03 13.84
C GLY A 304 -10.17 -21.68 13.72
N PRO A 305 -10.75 -21.35 12.55
CA PRO A 305 -11.35 -20.03 12.30
C PRO A 305 -12.49 -19.65 13.24
N THR A 306 -13.19 -20.65 13.80
CA THR A 306 -14.25 -20.45 14.81
C THR A 306 -13.78 -20.71 16.24
N ALA A 307 -12.64 -21.37 16.42
CA ALA A 307 -12.12 -21.80 17.73
C ALA A 307 -11.20 -20.74 18.35
N THR A 308 -10.40 -20.06 17.52
CA THR A 308 -9.56 -18.93 17.91
C THR A 308 -10.15 -17.65 17.32
N LYS A 309 -10.62 -16.73 18.15
CA LYS A 309 -11.25 -15.48 17.68
C LYS A 309 -10.70 -14.25 18.40
N ILE A 310 -10.31 -13.23 17.64
CA ILE A 310 -9.96 -11.89 18.14
C ILE A 310 -11.19 -10.99 17.94
N THR A 311 -11.65 -10.31 18.98
CA THR A 311 -12.89 -9.53 18.94
C THR A 311 -12.76 -8.15 19.59
N GLY A 312 -13.43 -7.17 19.00
CA GLY A 312 -13.55 -5.79 19.47
C GLY A 312 -14.92 -5.20 19.16
N SER A 313 -15.11 -3.92 19.46
CA SER A 313 -16.39 -3.22 19.23
C SER A 313 -16.25 -1.72 18.98
N LEU A 314 -15.06 -1.24 18.58
CA LEU A 314 -14.88 0.15 18.18
C LEU A 314 -15.69 0.44 16.91
N ASN A 315 -16.27 1.64 16.81
CA ASN A 315 -17.19 1.99 15.75
C ASN A 315 -17.32 3.51 15.55
N PHE A 316 -17.89 3.88 14.40
CA PHE A 316 -18.05 5.28 14.00
C PHE A 316 -19.04 6.08 14.85
N ILE A 317 -20.16 5.47 15.26
CA ILE A 317 -21.18 6.16 16.06
C ILE A 317 -20.63 6.64 17.40
N ASP A 318 -19.75 5.85 18.01
CA ASP A 318 -19.13 6.18 19.29
C ASP A 318 -17.94 7.16 19.13
N GLY A 319 -17.77 7.75 17.94
CA GLY A 319 -16.83 8.84 17.68
C GLY A 319 -15.46 8.41 17.15
N VAL A 320 -15.25 7.13 16.82
CA VAL A 320 -13.99 6.63 16.28
C VAL A 320 -13.99 6.73 14.76
N ASN A 321 -12.94 7.29 14.16
CA ASN A 321 -12.82 7.28 12.69
C ASN A 321 -12.74 5.83 12.15
N THR A 322 -13.40 5.54 11.03
CA THR A 322 -13.45 4.21 10.40
C THR A 322 -12.09 3.51 10.35
N TYR A 323 -11.02 4.20 9.94
CA TYR A 323 -9.66 3.65 9.88
C TYR A 323 -9.16 3.09 11.23
N ARG A 324 -9.58 3.71 12.34
CA ARG A 324 -9.23 3.35 13.72
C ARG A 324 -10.23 2.41 14.39
N THR A 325 -11.32 2.02 13.73
CA THR A 325 -12.30 1.06 14.30
C THR A 325 -11.85 -0.40 14.21
N ALA A 326 -10.77 -0.67 13.47
CA ALA A 326 -10.27 -2.02 13.19
C ALA A 326 -9.91 -2.78 14.48
N THR A 327 -10.56 -3.92 14.69
CA THR A 327 -10.20 -4.83 15.80
C THR A 327 -8.79 -5.36 15.64
N VAL A 328 -8.42 -5.73 14.41
CA VAL A 328 -7.05 -6.06 14.05
C VAL A 328 -6.59 -5.19 12.89
N ALA A 329 -5.47 -4.49 13.07
CA ALA A 329 -4.82 -3.68 12.05
C ALA A 329 -3.44 -4.27 11.70
N ILE A 330 -3.24 -4.61 10.43
CA ILE A 330 -2.01 -5.21 9.92
C ILE A 330 -1.31 -4.21 9.01
N GLN A 331 -0.13 -3.73 9.40
CA GLN A 331 0.71 -2.82 8.61
C GLN A 331 2.07 -3.42 8.23
N GLY A 332 2.49 -4.50 8.90
CA GLY A 332 3.77 -5.17 8.63
C GLY A 332 3.73 -6.06 7.38
N ASP A 333 4.66 -5.85 6.45
CA ASP A 333 4.74 -6.56 5.18
C ASP A 333 4.99 -8.06 5.36
N GLY A 334 4.44 -8.87 4.45
CA GLY A 334 4.56 -10.34 4.48
C GLY A 334 3.82 -10.98 5.66
N PHE A 335 2.84 -10.29 6.25
CA PHE A 335 1.98 -10.85 7.27
C PHE A 335 1.20 -12.05 6.74
N MET A 336 1.07 -13.10 7.55
CA MET A 336 0.20 -14.23 7.23
C MET A 336 -0.69 -14.59 8.41
N ALA A 337 -1.93 -14.98 8.13
CA ALA A 337 -2.84 -15.54 9.13
C ALA A 337 -3.45 -16.84 8.63
N ARG A 338 -3.60 -17.80 9.54
CA ARG A 338 -4.22 -19.08 9.26
C ARG A 338 -5.05 -19.60 10.42
N ASP A 339 -6.18 -20.21 10.09
CA ASP A 339 -7.05 -20.92 11.04
C ASP A 339 -7.49 -20.04 12.22
N ILE A 340 -7.89 -18.79 11.95
CA ILE A 340 -8.24 -17.78 12.97
C ILE A 340 -9.40 -16.87 12.54
N GLY A 341 -10.19 -16.40 13.50
CA GLY A 341 -11.30 -15.48 13.34
C GLY A 341 -10.97 -14.04 13.77
N PHE A 342 -11.44 -13.06 13.01
CA PHE A 342 -11.38 -11.62 13.29
C PHE A 342 -12.78 -11.05 13.34
N GLU A 343 -13.18 -10.41 14.43
CA GLU A 343 -14.55 -9.95 14.65
C GLU A 343 -14.62 -8.51 15.14
N ASN A 344 -15.55 -7.73 14.58
CA ASN A 344 -16.06 -6.53 15.23
C ASN A 344 -17.52 -6.74 15.61
N SER A 345 -17.77 -6.72 16.92
CA SER A 345 -19.05 -7.04 17.55
C SER A 345 -19.95 -5.82 17.82
N ALA A 346 -19.62 -4.64 17.29
CA ALA A 346 -20.37 -3.40 17.52
C ALA A 346 -21.85 -3.48 17.08
N GLY A 347 -22.14 -4.18 15.97
CA GLY A 347 -23.50 -4.36 15.45
C GLY A 347 -23.91 -3.35 14.36
N ALA A 348 -24.97 -3.66 13.60
CA ALA A 348 -25.42 -2.84 12.47
C ALA A 348 -25.80 -1.40 12.84
N SER A 349 -26.33 -1.18 14.05
CA SER A 349 -26.74 0.14 14.54
C SER A 349 -25.57 1.08 14.84
N LYS A 350 -24.33 0.57 14.79
CA LYS A 350 -23.11 1.32 15.06
C LYS A 350 -22.39 1.79 13.80
N HIS A 351 -22.98 1.54 12.62
CA HIS A 351 -22.42 1.88 11.32
C HIS A 351 -21.01 1.29 11.13
N GLN A 352 -20.06 2.05 10.58
CA GLN A 352 -18.72 1.57 10.22
C GLN A 352 -17.99 0.99 11.44
N ALA A 353 -17.62 -0.29 11.36
CA ALA A 353 -16.98 -1.02 12.45
C ALA A 353 -16.11 -2.16 11.90
N VAL A 354 -14.83 -1.87 11.67
CA VAL A 354 -13.91 -2.76 10.96
C VAL A 354 -13.48 -3.93 11.85
N ALA A 355 -13.55 -5.16 11.33
CA ALA A 355 -13.00 -6.35 12.00
C ALA A 355 -11.50 -6.48 11.71
N LEU A 356 -11.13 -6.37 10.44
CA LEU A 356 -9.75 -6.50 9.96
C LEU A 356 -9.43 -5.39 8.98
N ARG A 357 -8.37 -4.63 9.25
CA ARG A 357 -7.76 -3.68 8.30
C ARG A 357 -6.38 -4.18 7.90
N VAL A 358 -6.11 -4.20 6.60
CA VAL A 358 -4.84 -4.66 6.05
C VAL A 358 -4.24 -3.55 5.17
N SER A 359 -3.11 -3.03 5.64
CA SER A 359 -2.26 -2.03 5.01
C SER A 359 -0.84 -2.59 4.91
N ALA A 360 -0.71 -3.83 4.44
CA ALA A 360 0.54 -4.58 4.37
C ALA A 360 0.70 -5.26 3.01
N ASP A 361 1.90 -5.19 2.44
CA ASP A 361 2.19 -5.78 1.14
C ASP A 361 2.48 -7.28 1.27
N ASN A 362 2.03 -8.06 0.28
CA ASN A 362 2.11 -9.52 0.26
C ASN A 362 1.45 -10.19 1.48
N ALA A 363 0.34 -9.63 1.97
CA ALA A 363 -0.40 -10.21 3.09
C ALA A 363 -1.23 -11.43 2.65
N ILE A 364 -1.23 -12.51 3.44
CA ILE A 364 -1.92 -13.77 3.13
C ILE A 364 -2.85 -14.20 4.26
N PHE A 365 -4.09 -14.54 3.93
CA PHE A 365 -5.08 -15.05 4.87
C PHE A 365 -5.61 -16.39 4.37
N TYR A 366 -5.50 -17.44 5.18
CA TYR A 366 -5.91 -18.79 4.81
C TYR A 366 -6.85 -19.41 5.83
N ASN A 367 -8.02 -19.90 5.40
CA ASN A 367 -9.02 -20.47 6.29
C ASN A 367 -9.32 -19.57 7.50
N CYS A 368 -9.56 -18.28 7.22
CA CYS A 368 -9.89 -17.28 8.23
C CYS A 368 -11.38 -16.93 8.18
N GLN A 369 -11.93 -16.51 9.32
CA GLN A 369 -13.29 -15.98 9.42
C GLN A 369 -13.24 -14.50 9.77
N ILE A 370 -13.90 -13.64 8.98
CA ILE A 370 -13.85 -12.19 9.16
C ILE A 370 -15.28 -11.68 9.25
N ASP A 371 -15.70 -11.27 10.45
CA ASP A 371 -17.12 -11.03 10.77
C ASP A 371 -17.36 -9.64 11.36
N ALA A 372 -18.25 -8.87 10.73
CA ALA A 372 -18.85 -7.69 11.32
C ALA A 372 -20.21 -7.39 10.68
N TYR A 373 -20.58 -6.12 10.59
CA TYR A 373 -21.74 -5.61 9.86
C TYR A 373 -21.30 -4.67 8.76
N GLN A 374 -21.25 -3.36 8.99
CA GLN A 374 -20.78 -2.39 8.01
C GLN A 374 -19.25 -2.27 8.07
N ASP A 375 -18.59 -2.22 6.92
CA ASP A 375 -17.13 -2.07 6.78
C ASP A 375 -16.31 -3.23 7.39
N THR A 376 -16.77 -4.49 7.27
CA THR A 376 -16.14 -5.66 7.91
C THR A 376 -14.64 -5.82 7.61
N LEU A 377 -14.25 -5.87 6.33
CA LEU A 377 -12.88 -6.08 5.87
C LEU A 377 -12.41 -4.85 5.10
N TYR A 378 -11.45 -4.13 5.68
CA TYR A 378 -10.81 -3.01 5.03
C TYR A 378 -9.51 -3.48 4.35
N THR A 379 -9.60 -3.86 3.07
CA THR A 379 -8.44 -4.13 2.20
C THR A 379 -7.83 -2.80 1.77
N HIS A 380 -7.20 -2.12 2.73
CA HIS A 380 -6.79 -0.71 2.61
C HIS A 380 -5.82 -0.48 1.46
N SER A 381 -4.67 -1.16 1.44
CA SER A 381 -3.62 -0.93 0.43
C SER A 381 -2.76 -2.16 0.13
N TYR A 382 -2.01 -2.09 -0.98
CA TYR A 382 -1.02 -3.07 -1.46
C TYR A 382 -1.57 -4.44 -1.90
N ARG A 383 -0.70 -5.45 -2.05
CA ARG A 383 -1.06 -6.79 -2.54
C ARG A 383 -1.55 -7.69 -1.41
N GLN A 384 -2.74 -8.26 -1.57
CA GLN A 384 -3.36 -9.11 -0.55
C GLN A 384 -3.98 -10.37 -1.16
N TYR A 385 -3.87 -11.50 -0.45
CA TYR A 385 -4.45 -12.76 -0.89
C TYR A 385 -5.27 -13.43 0.22
N TYR A 386 -6.53 -13.69 -0.07
CA TYR A 386 -7.46 -14.37 0.83
C TYR A 386 -7.88 -15.68 0.20
N ARG A 387 -7.69 -16.80 0.90
CA ARG A 387 -8.03 -18.13 0.40
C ARG A 387 -8.81 -18.95 1.41
N ASN A 388 -9.89 -19.59 0.97
CA ASN A 388 -10.76 -20.40 1.82
C ASN A 388 -11.32 -19.61 3.03
N CYS A 389 -11.46 -18.29 2.91
CA CYS A 389 -11.96 -17.46 3.99
C CYS A 389 -13.49 -17.33 3.94
N VAL A 390 -14.10 -17.10 5.10
CA VAL A 390 -15.50 -16.69 5.22
C VAL A 390 -15.54 -15.24 5.65
N ILE A 391 -16.22 -14.39 4.89
CA ILE A 391 -16.31 -12.95 5.15
C ILE A 391 -17.78 -12.59 5.25
N SER A 392 -18.22 -12.03 6.38
CA SER A 392 -19.63 -11.71 6.61
C SER A 392 -19.86 -10.25 7.00
N GLY A 393 -20.91 -9.65 6.45
CA GLY A 393 -21.27 -8.26 6.72
C GLY A 393 -22.52 -7.79 5.98
N THR A 394 -22.70 -6.47 5.92
CA THR A 394 -23.90 -5.81 5.38
C THR A 394 -23.52 -4.79 4.30
N ILE A 395 -23.29 -3.53 4.66
CA ILE A 395 -22.90 -2.44 3.76
C ILE A 395 -21.36 -2.42 3.62
N ASP A 396 -20.86 -2.34 2.40
CA ASP A 396 -19.44 -2.14 2.04
C ASP A 396 -18.50 -3.07 2.83
N PHE A 397 -18.93 -4.31 3.06
CA PHE A 397 -18.27 -5.19 4.02
C PHE A 397 -16.91 -5.73 3.53
N ILE A 398 -16.56 -5.48 2.27
CA ILE A 398 -15.22 -5.59 1.71
C ILE A 398 -14.95 -4.29 0.93
N PHE A 399 -13.99 -3.48 1.36
CA PHE A 399 -13.73 -2.17 0.77
C PHE A 399 -12.25 -1.76 0.88
N GLY A 400 -11.83 -0.77 0.09
CA GLY A 400 -10.48 -0.21 0.08
C GLY A 400 -9.85 -0.20 -1.32
N ASP A 401 -8.54 0.01 -1.38
CA ASP A 401 -7.79 0.28 -2.62
C ASP A 401 -6.62 -0.72 -2.84
N ALA A 402 -6.64 -1.84 -2.11
CA ALA A 402 -5.67 -2.91 -2.30
C ALA A 402 -5.86 -3.66 -3.62
N ALA A 403 -4.76 -4.18 -4.15
CA ALA A 403 -4.78 -5.26 -5.14
C ALA A 403 -5.06 -6.58 -4.40
N ALA A 404 -6.34 -6.84 -4.10
CA ALA A 404 -6.79 -7.99 -3.33
C ALA A 404 -7.37 -9.11 -4.22
N VAL A 405 -6.94 -10.34 -3.98
CA VAL A 405 -7.48 -11.54 -4.64
C VAL A 405 -8.15 -12.44 -3.60
N PHE A 406 -9.41 -12.80 -3.87
CA PHE A 406 -10.20 -13.72 -3.05
C PHE A 406 -10.41 -15.03 -3.81
N GLN A 407 -9.82 -16.13 -3.32
CA GLN A 407 -9.89 -17.43 -3.96
C GLN A 407 -10.64 -18.42 -3.06
N ASN A 408 -11.69 -19.03 -3.60
CA ASN A 408 -12.52 -20.02 -2.87
C ASN A 408 -13.03 -19.48 -1.52
N CYS A 409 -13.32 -18.18 -1.46
CA CYS A 409 -13.89 -17.53 -0.29
C CYS A 409 -15.42 -17.58 -0.34
N LYS A 410 -16.05 -17.52 0.84
CA LYS A 410 -17.50 -17.40 0.98
C LYS A 410 -17.84 -16.00 1.49
N MET A 411 -18.50 -15.22 0.65
CA MET A 411 -19.02 -13.90 0.97
C MET A 411 -20.46 -14.05 1.49
N LEU A 412 -20.69 -13.74 2.76
CA LEU A 412 -21.97 -13.93 3.45
C LEU A 412 -22.63 -12.58 3.74
N VAL A 413 -23.57 -12.20 2.89
CA VAL A 413 -24.40 -11.00 3.12
C VAL A 413 -25.39 -11.30 4.26
N ARG A 414 -25.29 -10.54 5.35
CA ARG A 414 -26.15 -10.60 6.52
C ARG A 414 -27.38 -9.73 6.32
N LYS A 415 -28.43 -9.97 7.11
CA LYS A 415 -29.61 -9.10 7.14
C LYS A 415 -29.21 -7.74 7.74
N PRO A 416 -29.36 -6.62 7.00
CA PRO A 416 -29.12 -5.28 7.53
C PRO A 416 -30.30 -4.83 8.40
N LEU A 417 -30.24 -3.60 8.97
CA LEU A 417 -31.41 -2.99 9.59
C LEU A 417 -32.50 -2.69 8.55
N GLU A 418 -33.76 -2.51 8.99
CA GLU A 418 -34.91 -2.31 8.08
C GLU A 418 -34.76 -1.09 7.16
N ASN A 419 -34.01 -0.07 7.60
CA ASN A 419 -33.74 1.17 6.86
C ASN A 419 -32.40 1.16 6.10
N GLN A 420 -31.72 0.02 6.03
CA GLN A 420 -30.43 -0.13 5.37
C GLN A 420 -30.55 -1.09 4.19
N ALA A 421 -29.85 -0.78 3.10
CA ALA A 421 -29.68 -1.68 1.96
C ALA A 421 -28.22 -2.11 1.91
N CYS A 422 -27.96 -3.41 1.74
CA CYS A 422 -26.60 -3.88 1.47
C CYS A 422 -26.19 -3.37 0.09
N MET A 423 -25.22 -2.45 0.06
CA MET A 423 -24.42 -2.15 -1.12
C MET A 423 -23.14 -2.95 -0.97
N VAL A 424 -22.76 -3.68 -2.01
CA VAL A 424 -21.58 -4.55 -2.05
C VAL A 424 -20.65 -4.06 -3.14
#